data_AF-A0A3E1NTJ0-F1
#
_entry.id   AF-A0A3E1NTJ0-F1
#
_cell.length_a   1.000
_cell.length_b   1.000
_cell.length_c   1.000
_cell.angle_alpha   90.00
_cell.angle_beta   90.00
_cell.angle_gamma   90.00
#
_symmetry.space_group_name_H-M   'P 1'
#
loop_
_entity.id
_entity.type
_entity.pdbx_description
1 polymer ?
#
loop_
_entity_poly.entity_id
_entity_poly.type
_entity_poly.pdbx_seq_one_letter_code
_entity_poly.pdbx_strand_id
1 'polypeptide(L)'
;FWPYTTVLTGPVCSVKGGPMISVLDNNKFKGANEEFLKAHEHYRHGRNKEALTECLKAFESTMKIICKEKGWEYDQHDPAKKLIKICFQNELVPTFTQNQFTSLQNLLESGIPTIRNKLGGHGQGPIPQKVDDEMTRYGMNLTGANIIFLIEQSGV
;
A
#
# COMPACT_ATOMS: atom_id res chain seq x y z
N PHE A 1 11.97 -0.47 -10.25
CA PHE A 1 12.09 0.56 -11.31
C PHE A 1 11.04 1.62 -11.08
N TRP A 2 11.39 2.65 -10.31
CA TRP A 2 10.69 3.93 -10.37
C TRP A 2 11.69 5.02 -10.01
N PRO A 3 12.44 5.54 -10.99
CA PRO A 3 13.33 6.65 -10.74
C PRO A 3 12.47 7.92 -10.74
N TYR A 4 12.27 8.50 -9.56
CA TYR A 4 12.00 9.93 -9.48
C TYR A 4 13.35 10.63 -9.66
N THR A 5 13.68 11.02 -10.88
CA THR A 5 14.77 11.96 -11.13
C THR A 5 14.21 13.37 -11.05
N THR A 6 14.62 14.07 -9.99
CA THR A 6 14.55 15.52 -9.92
C THR A 6 15.32 16.11 -11.09
N VAL A 7 14.67 16.88 -11.96
CA VAL A 7 15.35 17.85 -12.81
C VAL A 7 14.70 19.19 -12.54
N LEU A 8 15.42 20.03 -11.80
CA LEU A 8 15.16 21.47 -11.75
C LEU A 8 15.74 22.08 -13.04
N THR A 9 15.00 23.08 -13.55
CA THR A 9 15.31 24.03 -14.64
C THR A 9 14.69 23.74 -16.02
N GLY A 10 13.69 24.55 -16.39
CA GLY A 10 13.14 24.66 -17.75
C GLY A 10 11.61 24.55 -17.82
N PRO A 11 10.91 25.35 -18.65
CA PRO A 11 9.46 25.54 -18.55
C PRO A 11 8.71 24.48 -19.38
N VAL A 12 8.75 23.19 -19.03
CA VAL A 12 8.12 22.15 -19.86
C VAL A 12 7.65 20.92 -19.06
N CYS A 13 6.47 20.44 -19.47
CA CYS A 13 5.92 19.08 -19.38
C CYS A 13 5.39 18.58 -18.04
N SER A 14 4.08 18.31 -18.07
CA SER A 14 3.32 17.46 -17.17
C SER A 14 4.14 16.24 -16.74
N VAL A 15 4.33 16.10 -15.43
CA VAL A 15 4.98 14.97 -14.79
C VAL A 15 4.18 13.72 -15.14
N LYS A 16 4.63 12.95 -16.13
CA LYS A 16 4.14 11.57 -16.32
C LYS A 16 4.70 10.74 -15.17
N GLY A 17 3.98 10.75 -14.05
CA GLY A 17 4.18 9.81 -12.97
C GLY A 17 4.06 8.40 -13.51
N GLY A 18 4.86 7.47 -13.00
CA GLY A 18 4.84 6.09 -13.49
C GLY A 18 3.50 5.36 -13.27
N PRO A 19 3.45 4.04 -13.53
CA PRO A 19 2.22 3.25 -13.68
C PRO A 19 1.13 3.45 -12.62
N MET A 20 1.49 3.52 -11.34
CA MET A 20 0.54 3.82 -10.27
C MET A 20 -0.11 5.21 -10.44
N ILE A 21 0.67 6.27 -10.67
CA ILE A 21 0.12 7.64 -10.79
C ILE A 21 -0.84 7.73 -11.97
N SER A 22 -0.53 7.06 -13.09
CA SER A 22 -1.45 7.00 -14.23
C SER A 22 -2.74 6.22 -13.96
N VAL A 23 -2.70 5.18 -13.12
CA VAL A 23 -3.89 4.41 -12.73
C VAL A 23 -4.74 5.19 -11.73
N LEU A 24 -4.11 6.00 -10.86
CA LEU A 24 -4.81 6.85 -9.88
C LEU A 24 -5.18 8.24 -10.39
N ASP A 25 -4.91 8.55 -11.67
CA ASP A 25 -5.39 9.76 -12.34
C ASP A 25 -6.92 9.71 -12.60
N ASN A 26 -7.54 8.55 -12.37
CA ASN A 26 -8.98 8.45 -12.17
C ASN A 26 -9.35 9.19 -10.86
N ASN A 27 -10.07 10.31 -10.99
CA ASN A 27 -10.51 11.16 -9.86
C ASN A 27 -11.13 10.38 -8.69
N LYS A 28 -11.68 9.18 -8.92
CA LYS A 28 -12.23 8.30 -7.89
C LYS A 28 -11.19 7.85 -6.86
N PHE A 29 -9.94 7.62 -7.27
CA PHE A 29 -8.87 7.08 -6.42
C PHE A 29 -7.92 8.14 -5.86
N LYS A 30 -8.27 9.42 -5.98
CA LYS A 30 -7.43 10.54 -5.54
C LYS A 30 -7.01 10.43 -4.07
N GLY A 31 -7.93 10.05 -3.17
CA GLY A 31 -7.60 9.89 -1.74
C GLY A 31 -6.56 8.80 -1.48
N ALA A 32 -6.70 7.63 -2.12
CA ALA A 32 -5.72 6.55 -2.03
C ALA A 32 -4.35 6.95 -2.62
N ASN A 33 -4.35 7.78 -3.67
CA ASN A 33 -3.12 8.32 -4.26
C ASN A 33 -2.39 9.27 -3.30
N GLU A 34 -3.13 10.19 -2.68
CA GLU A 34 -2.56 11.15 -1.72
C GLU A 34 -1.90 10.43 -0.54
N GLU A 35 -2.55 9.38 -0.01
CA GLU A 35 -1.98 8.52 1.04
C GLU A 35 -0.70 7.83 0.58
N PHE A 36 -0.68 7.27 -0.63
CA PHE A 36 0.52 6.60 -1.13
C PHE A 36 1.66 7.57 -1.47
N LEU A 37 1.36 8.76 -1.99
CA LEU A 37 2.36 9.82 -2.19
C LEU A 37 2.95 10.29 -0.86
N LYS A 38 2.12 10.38 0.17
CA LYS A 38 2.56 10.67 1.54
C LYS A 38 3.46 9.56 2.09
N ALA A 39 3.18 8.29 1.77
CA ALA A 39 4.10 7.18 2.09
C ALA A 39 5.50 7.39 1.48
N HIS A 40 5.56 7.83 0.22
CA HIS A 40 6.83 8.20 -0.43
C HIS A 40 7.52 9.41 0.22
N GLU A 41 6.76 10.38 0.70
CA GLU A 41 7.32 11.48 1.48
C GLU A 41 7.95 11.00 2.79
N HIS A 42 7.21 10.22 3.59
CA HIS A 42 7.75 9.62 4.81
C HIS A 42 9.02 8.80 4.55
N TYR A 43 9.01 7.97 3.50
CA TYR A 43 10.17 7.17 3.12
C TYR A 43 11.40 8.02 2.77
N ARG A 44 11.23 9.10 2.00
CA ARG A 44 12.33 10.03 1.66
C ARG A 44 12.95 10.72 2.87
N HIS A 45 12.22 10.79 3.99
CA HIS A 45 12.71 11.35 5.25
C HIS A 45 13.16 10.28 6.26
N GLY A 46 13.29 9.01 5.86
CA GLY A 46 13.67 7.91 6.74
C GLY A 46 12.61 7.53 7.79
N ARG A 47 11.38 8.01 7.62
CA ARG A 47 10.22 7.75 8.49
C ARG A 47 9.52 6.46 8.06
N ASN A 48 10.22 5.34 8.22
CA ASN A 48 9.80 4.07 7.63
C ASN A 48 8.50 3.50 8.20
N LYS A 49 8.25 3.65 9.50
CA LYS A 49 7.00 3.16 10.13
C LYS A 49 5.80 3.94 9.62
N GLU A 50 5.95 5.24 9.49
CA GLU A 50 4.95 6.13 8.95
C GLU A 50 4.73 5.87 7.46
N ALA A 51 5.78 5.57 6.69
CA ALA A 51 5.65 5.17 5.30
C ALA A 51 4.78 3.91 5.14
N LEU A 52 5.05 2.86 5.93
CA LEU A 52 4.24 1.63 5.89
C LEU A 52 2.81 1.84 6.37
N THR A 53 2.61 2.74 7.33
CA THR A 53 1.28 3.13 7.82
C THR A 53 0.47 3.81 6.71
N GLU A 54 1.07 4.75 5.98
CA GLU A 54 0.41 5.43 4.86
C GLU A 54 0.19 4.46 3.67
N CYS A 55 1.06 3.45 3.47
CA CYS A 55 0.79 2.36 2.53
C CYS A 55 -0.43 1.52 2.92
N LEU A 56 -0.62 1.22 4.21
CA LEU A 56 -1.80 0.50 4.69
C LEU A 56 -3.08 1.31 4.42
N LYS A 57 -3.06 2.61 4.70
CA LYS A 57 -4.19 3.50 4.42
C LYS A 57 -4.54 3.52 2.93
N ALA A 58 -3.55 3.72 2.07
CA ALA A 58 -3.76 3.71 0.62
C ALA A 58 -4.39 2.40 0.13
N PHE A 59 -3.95 1.27 0.70
CA PHE A 59 -4.48 -0.05 0.39
C PHE A 59 -5.94 -0.21 0.85
N GLU A 60 -6.27 0.20 2.08
CA GLU A 60 -7.64 0.21 2.60
C GLU A 60 -8.55 1.13 1.79
N SER A 61 -8.13 2.37 1.54
CA SER A 61 -8.87 3.36 0.76
C SER A 61 -9.18 2.83 -0.64
N THR A 62 -8.22 2.17 -1.29
CA THR A 62 -8.44 1.54 -2.61
C THR A 62 -9.58 0.52 -2.55
N MET A 63 -9.55 -0.40 -1.59
CA MET A 63 -10.62 -1.41 -1.44
C MET A 63 -11.96 -0.79 -1.07
N LYS A 64 -11.98 0.24 -0.20
CA LYS A 64 -13.20 0.97 0.17
C LYS A 64 -13.85 1.66 -1.04
N ILE A 65 -13.04 2.28 -1.89
CA ILE A 65 -13.51 2.91 -3.13
C ILE A 65 -14.11 1.84 -4.06
N ILE A 66 -13.44 0.70 -4.24
CA ILE A 66 -13.97 -0.40 -5.04
C ILE A 66 -15.29 -0.91 -4.46
N CYS A 67 -15.38 -1.15 -3.14
CA CYS A 67 -16.62 -1.59 -2.50
C CYS A 67 -17.76 -0.60 -2.74
N LYS A 68 -17.49 0.71 -2.60
CA LYS A 68 -18.46 1.77 -2.88
C LYS A 68 -18.94 1.74 -4.34
N GLU A 69 -18.02 1.67 -5.30
CA GLU A 69 -18.34 1.70 -6.73
C GLU A 69 -19.06 0.42 -7.21
N LYS A 70 -18.82 -0.71 -6.54
CA LYS A 70 -19.49 -1.99 -6.79
C LYS A 70 -20.79 -2.18 -5.99
N GLY A 71 -21.10 -1.26 -5.06
CA GLY A 71 -22.27 -1.37 -4.19
C GLY A 71 -22.18 -2.49 -3.15
N TRP A 72 -20.96 -2.90 -2.76
CA TRP A 72 -20.74 -3.90 -1.72
C TRP A 72 -20.86 -3.31 -0.33
N GLU A 73 -21.41 -4.07 0.61
CA GLU A 73 -21.55 -3.64 2.00
C GLU A 73 -20.19 -3.67 2.72
N TYR A 74 -19.80 -2.52 3.28
CA TYR A 74 -18.59 -2.35 4.09
C TYR A 74 -18.77 -1.19 5.07
N ASP A 75 -17.99 -1.16 6.16
CA ASP A 75 -17.91 -0.02 7.07
C ASP A 75 -16.70 0.86 6.75
N GLN A 76 -16.80 2.18 6.95
CA GLN A 76 -15.68 3.11 6.75
C GLN A 76 -14.49 2.81 7.69
N HIS A 77 -14.73 2.17 8.83
CA HIS A 77 -13.72 1.77 9.81
C HIS A 77 -13.28 0.31 9.64
N ASP A 78 -13.76 -0.39 8.62
CA ASP A 78 -13.34 -1.77 8.38
C ASP A 78 -11.83 -1.82 8.11
N PRO A 79 -11.09 -2.68 8.82
CA PRO A 79 -9.66 -2.83 8.61
C PRO A 79 -9.39 -3.59 7.31
N ALA A 80 -8.17 -3.46 6.79
CA ALA A 80 -7.70 -4.15 5.58
C ALA A 80 -8.09 -5.63 5.54
N LYS A 81 -7.94 -6.36 6.64
CA LYS A 81 -8.31 -7.78 6.73
C LYS A 81 -9.76 -8.06 6.34
N LYS A 82 -10.71 -7.22 6.76
CA LYS A 82 -12.14 -7.38 6.44
C LYS A 82 -12.42 -6.98 4.99
N LEU A 83 -11.81 -5.90 4.52
CA LEU A 83 -11.93 -5.44 3.13
C LEU A 83 -11.38 -6.48 2.12
N ILE A 84 -10.25 -7.11 2.43
CA ILE A 84 -9.69 -8.22 1.65
C ILE A 84 -10.69 -9.35 1.55
N LYS A 85 -11.33 -9.73 2.68
CA LYS A 85 -12.35 -10.78 2.69
C LYS A 85 -13.54 -10.43 1.78
N ILE A 86 -14.02 -9.18 1.81
CA ILE A 86 -15.11 -8.72 0.93
C ILE A 86 -14.70 -8.84 -0.54
N CYS A 87 -13.46 -8.47 -0.89
CA CYS A 87 -12.95 -8.61 -2.26
C CYS A 87 -12.94 -10.07 -2.72
N PHE A 88 -12.58 -11.03 -1.86
CA PHE A 88 -12.64 -12.46 -2.17
C PHE A 88 -14.07 -13.00 -2.27
N GLN A 89 -14.95 -12.59 -1.35
CA GLN A 89 -16.34 -13.03 -1.34
C GLN A 89 -17.13 -12.58 -2.57
N ASN A 90 -16.74 -11.44 -3.16
CA ASN A 90 -17.32 -10.92 -4.39
C ASN A 90 -16.51 -11.29 -5.65
N GLU A 91 -15.57 -12.23 -5.53
CA GLU A 91 -14.78 -12.75 -6.65
C GLU A 91 -14.01 -11.65 -7.42
N LEU A 92 -13.67 -10.53 -6.78
CA LEU A 92 -12.88 -9.45 -7.37
C LEU A 92 -11.51 -9.98 -7.81
N VAL A 93 -10.91 -10.83 -6.98
CA VAL A 93 -9.59 -11.40 -7.20
C VAL A 93 -9.64 -12.93 -7.06
N PRO A 94 -8.84 -13.67 -7.82
CA PRO A 94 -8.81 -15.13 -7.75
C PRO A 94 -8.38 -15.62 -6.36
N THR A 95 -9.05 -16.65 -5.83
CA THR A 95 -8.81 -17.20 -4.48
C THR A 95 -7.37 -17.60 -4.21
N PHE A 96 -6.61 -18.03 -5.23
CA PHE A 96 -5.19 -18.38 -5.08
C PHE A 96 -4.30 -17.18 -4.66
N THR A 97 -4.78 -15.95 -4.82
CA THR A 97 -4.05 -14.72 -4.41
C THR A 97 -4.21 -14.38 -2.92
N GLN A 98 -5.09 -15.07 -2.19
CA GLN A 98 -5.43 -14.78 -0.79
C GLN A 98 -4.24 -14.74 0.16
N ASN A 99 -3.30 -15.68 0.00
CA ASN A 99 -2.10 -15.72 0.82
C ASN A 99 -1.19 -14.51 0.57
N GLN A 100 -1.16 -13.97 -0.64
CA GLN A 100 -0.36 -12.80 -0.97
C GLN A 100 -0.92 -11.54 -0.31
N PHE A 101 -2.23 -11.32 -0.43
CA PHE A 101 -2.91 -10.18 0.22
C PHE A 101 -2.81 -10.22 1.74
N THR A 102 -2.97 -11.41 2.33
CA THR A 102 -2.80 -11.61 3.78
C THR A 102 -1.35 -11.32 4.21
N SER A 103 -0.37 -11.75 3.41
CA SER A 103 1.04 -11.48 3.69
C SER A 103 1.37 -9.99 3.60
N LEU A 104 0.81 -9.28 2.61
CA LEU A 104 0.95 -7.84 2.49
C LEU A 104 0.30 -7.10 3.67
N GLN A 105 -0.92 -7.45 4.05
CA GLN A 105 -1.59 -6.84 5.21
C GLN A 105 -0.77 -7.04 6.49
N ASN A 106 -0.26 -8.24 6.74
CA ASN A 106 0.64 -8.50 7.87
C ASN A 106 1.94 -7.65 7.79
N LEU A 107 2.54 -7.51 6.61
CA LEU A 107 3.75 -6.71 6.39
C LEU A 107 3.52 -5.23 6.75
N LEU A 108 2.38 -4.68 6.33
CA LEU A 108 2.01 -3.29 6.54
C LEU A 108 1.62 -2.99 7.99
N GLU A 109 0.82 -3.86 8.62
CA GLU A 109 0.38 -3.68 10.02
C GLU A 109 1.52 -3.85 11.02
N SER A 110 2.41 -4.81 10.78
CA SER A 110 3.49 -5.09 11.72
C SER A 110 4.69 -4.15 11.58
N GLY A 111 4.72 -3.30 10.55
CA GLY A 111 5.72 -2.24 10.37
C GLY A 111 7.15 -2.72 10.60
N ILE A 112 7.53 -3.83 9.94
CA ILE A 112 8.24 -4.96 10.56
C ILE A 112 9.43 -4.67 11.48
N PRO A 113 9.28 -5.25 12.68
CA PRO A 113 10.32 -5.95 13.42
C PRO A 113 10.14 -7.47 13.58
N THR A 114 8.97 -8.01 13.22
CA THR A 114 8.54 -9.39 13.48
C THR A 114 9.22 -10.47 12.61
N ILE A 115 9.78 -10.12 11.44
CA ILE A 115 10.54 -11.08 10.61
C ILE A 115 11.90 -11.41 11.25
N ARG A 116 12.48 -10.50 12.05
CA ARG A 116 13.72 -10.79 12.79
C ARG A 116 13.47 -11.55 14.09
N ASN A 117 12.30 -11.39 14.72
CA ASN A 117 11.94 -12.13 15.94
C ASN A 117 11.67 -13.62 15.71
N LYS A 118 11.48 -14.08 14.48
CA LYS A 118 11.43 -15.52 14.17
C LYS A 118 12.81 -16.15 13.89
N LEU A 119 13.89 -15.37 13.87
CA LEU A 119 15.28 -15.86 13.75
C LEU A 119 16.08 -15.74 15.06
N GLY A 120 15.47 -15.27 16.14
CA GLY A 120 16.09 -15.20 17.46
C GLY A 120 15.05 -15.47 18.55
N GLY A 121 15.01 -16.71 19.03
CA GLY A 121 14.31 -17.03 20.27
C GLY A 121 14.87 -16.17 21.41
N HIS A 122 13.96 -15.67 22.26
CA HIS A 122 14.19 -14.92 23.48
C HIS A 122 14.17 -13.38 23.37
N GLY A 123 13.02 -12.82 23.79
CA GLY A 123 12.86 -11.57 24.54
C GLY A 123 13.64 -10.36 24.06
N GLN A 124 13.03 -9.53 23.22
CA GLN A 124 13.56 -8.20 22.96
C GLN A 124 13.27 -7.29 24.16
N GLY A 125 14.32 -6.98 24.92
CA GLY A 125 14.35 -5.82 25.82
C GLY A 125 14.09 -4.49 25.08
N PRO A 126 14.18 -3.35 25.78
CA PRO A 126 13.53 -2.07 25.44
C PRO A 126 14.26 -1.26 24.34
N ILE A 127 14.66 -1.89 23.24
CA ILE A 127 15.34 -1.20 22.12
C ILE A 127 14.30 -0.96 21.01
N PRO A 128 14.02 0.31 20.62
CA PRO A 128 13.14 0.61 19.50
C PRO A 128 13.66 -0.06 18.23
N GLN A 129 12.93 -1.05 17.71
CA GLN A 129 13.29 -1.65 16.42
C GLN A 129 13.05 -0.64 15.30
N LYS A 130 14.14 -0.32 14.60
CA LYS A 130 14.15 0.44 13.36
C LYS A 130 13.77 -0.51 12.22
N VAL A 131 12.76 -0.11 11.44
CA VAL A 131 12.41 -0.80 10.19
C VAL A 131 13.48 -0.44 9.18
N ASP A 132 14.00 -1.44 8.48
CA ASP A 132 15.05 -1.23 7.49
C ASP A 132 14.50 -0.58 6.20
N ASP A 133 15.33 0.22 5.55
CA ASP A 133 14.96 0.98 4.35
C ASP A 133 14.65 0.04 3.16
N GLU A 134 15.34 -1.10 3.08
CA GLU A 134 15.12 -2.12 2.04
C GLU A 134 13.75 -2.76 2.21
N MET A 135 13.42 -3.15 3.44
CA MET A 135 12.12 -3.74 3.77
C MET A 135 10.97 -2.76 3.58
N THR A 136 11.18 -1.49 3.92
CA THR A 136 10.18 -0.44 3.71
C THR A 136 9.91 -0.26 2.22
N ARG A 137 10.98 -0.19 1.41
CA ARG A 137 10.86 -0.10 -0.05
C ARG A 137 10.18 -1.32 -0.65
N TYR A 138 10.48 -2.51 -0.15
CA TYR A 138 9.81 -3.75 -0.55
C TYR A 138 8.30 -3.68 -0.27
N GLY A 139 7.90 -3.26 0.94
CA GLY A 139 6.49 -3.07 1.31
C GLY A 139 5.79 -2.05 0.42
N MET A 140 6.40 -0.89 0.18
CA MET A 140 5.85 0.13 -0.71
C MET A 140 5.65 -0.39 -2.15
N ASN A 141 6.63 -1.12 -2.69
CA ASN A 141 6.54 -1.69 -4.03
C ASN A 141 5.40 -2.72 -4.13
N LEU A 142 5.26 -3.59 -3.11
CA LEU A 142 4.16 -4.54 -3.06
C LEU A 142 2.80 -3.85 -2.96
N THR A 143 2.68 -2.83 -2.11
CA THR A 143 1.45 -2.04 -2.00
C THR A 143 1.07 -1.43 -3.34
N GLY A 144 2.02 -0.77 -4.03
CA GLY A 144 1.76 -0.18 -5.34
C GLY A 144 1.28 -1.20 -6.37
N ALA A 145 1.93 -2.36 -6.43
CA ALA A 145 1.52 -3.44 -7.34
C ALA A 145 0.12 -3.98 -7.02
N ASN A 146 -0.22 -4.16 -5.74
CA ASN A 146 -1.52 -4.67 -5.34
C ASN A 146 -2.64 -3.65 -5.54
N ILE A 147 -2.38 -2.35 -5.34
CA ILE A 147 -3.34 -1.27 -5.66
C ILE A 147 -3.67 -1.28 -7.15
N ILE A 148 -2.65 -1.29 -8.02
CA ILE A 148 -2.85 -1.35 -9.48
C ILE A 148 -3.66 -2.59 -9.84
N PHE A 149 -3.26 -3.76 -9.34
CA PHE A 149 -3.95 -5.02 -9.61
C PHE A 149 -5.42 -4.98 -9.18
N LEU A 150 -5.74 -4.49 -7.97
CA LEU A 150 -7.12 -4.37 -7.50
C LEU A 150 -7.96 -3.44 -8.39
N ILE A 151 -7.40 -2.31 -8.82
CA ILE A 151 -8.10 -1.36 -9.67
C ILE A 151 -8.39 -2.00 -11.04
N GLU A 152 -7.38 -2.63 -11.65
CA GLU A 152 -7.54 -3.34 -12.92
C GLU A 152 -8.59 -4.45 -12.84
N GLN A 153 -8.58 -5.26 -11.78
CA GLN A 153 -9.59 -6.31 -11.57
C GLN A 153 -10.98 -5.74 -11.31
N SER A 154 -11.07 -4.55 -10.71
CA SER A 154 -12.36 -3.92 -10.45
C SER A 154 -13.05 -3.37 -11.70
N GLY A 155 -12.29 -2.99 -12.72
CA GLY A 155 -12.84 -2.33 -13.91
C GLY A 155 -13.51 -0.97 -13.62
N VAL A 156 -13.07 -0.28 -12.57
CA VAL A 156 -13.62 1.01 -12.06
C VAL A 156 -12.87 2.23 -12.58
#